data_AF-A0AA37BSR8-F1
#
_entry.id   AF-A0AA37BSR8-F1
#
_cell.length_a   1.000
_cell.length_b   1.000
_cell.length_c   1.000
_cell.angle_alpha   90.00
_cell.angle_beta   90.00
_cell.angle_gamma   90.00
#
_symmetry.space_group_name_H-M   'P 1'
#
loop_
_entity.id
_entity.type
_entity.pdbx_description
1 polymer ?
#
loop_
_entity_poly.entity_id
_entity_poly.type
_entity_poly.pdbx_seq_one_letter_code
_entity_poly.pdbx_strand_id
1 'polypeptide(L)'
;MVHFIARESDPGKCIEDLRKEMLSNTLSILRLLNERRRIAVEIGRAKATSGLPARVPEQEERVIRQIGSDDPVVARDINLLFELSTQWQKRSDISAPREVSISGDPAGLEFILGSLCGSPGRIAEDTEGTAFASAFLMKGGHISRARGNPVLVCIGSGRQGCAAEIRDGVLHAEDLEGLTSPTRPVRVVRE
;
A
#
# COMPACT_ATOMS: atom_id res chain seq x y z
N MET A 1 -30.50 -8.00 1.06
CA MET A 1 -30.13 -9.30 0.46
C MET A 1 -29.36 -9.01 -0.82
N VAL A 2 -28.03 -9.00 -0.76
CA VAL A 2 -27.18 -8.83 -1.96
C VAL A 2 -26.88 -10.23 -2.48
N HIS A 3 -27.49 -10.59 -3.61
CA HIS A 3 -27.23 -11.87 -4.26
C HIS A 3 -25.95 -11.73 -5.10
N PHE A 4 -24.88 -12.39 -4.68
CA PHE A 4 -23.77 -12.68 -5.57
C PHE A 4 -24.24 -13.78 -6.52
N ILE A 5 -24.65 -13.38 -7.73
CA ILE A 5 -25.02 -14.31 -8.78
C ILE A 5 -23.72 -14.96 -9.26
N ALA A 6 -23.44 -16.17 -8.78
CA ALA A 6 -22.50 -17.05 -9.46
C ALA A 6 -23.10 -17.34 -10.84
N ARG A 7 -22.51 -16.76 -11.90
CA ARG A 7 -22.85 -17.16 -13.27
C ARG A 7 -22.37 -18.58 -13.46
N GLU A 8 -23.26 -19.46 -13.95
CA GLU A 8 -22.89 -20.80 -14.39
C GLU A 8 -21.72 -20.71 -15.38
N SER A 9 -20.71 -21.57 -15.17
CA SER A 9 -19.55 -21.67 -16.04
C SER A 9 -20.00 -22.13 -17.43
N ASP A 10 -19.90 -21.24 -18.41
CA ASP A 10 -20.14 -21.55 -19.83
C ASP A 10 -19.03 -22.48 -20.34
N PRO A 11 -19.33 -23.76 -20.64
CA PRO A 11 -18.33 -24.75 -21.02
C PRO A 11 -17.65 -24.44 -22.36
N GLY A 12 -18.11 -23.42 -23.11
CA GLY A 12 -17.51 -22.98 -24.36
C GLY A 12 -16.44 -21.88 -24.25
N LYS A 13 -16.22 -21.27 -23.08
CA LYS A 13 -15.24 -20.19 -22.95
C LYS A 13 -13.82 -20.73 -22.82
N CYS A 14 -12.91 -20.27 -23.69
CA CYS A 14 -11.48 -20.53 -23.50
C CYS A 14 -10.91 -19.64 -22.38
N ILE A 15 -9.71 -19.98 -21.90
CA ILE A 15 -9.02 -19.25 -20.82
C ILE A 15 -8.82 -17.77 -21.21
N GLU A 16 -8.56 -17.48 -22.48
CA GLU A 16 -8.37 -16.13 -22.99
C GLU A 16 -9.63 -15.27 -22.85
N ASP A 17 -10.80 -15.86 -23.07
CA ASP A 17 -12.07 -15.15 -22.93
C ASP A 17 -12.39 -14.88 -21.46
N LEU A 18 -12.12 -15.84 -20.57
CA LEU A 18 -12.22 -15.62 -19.12
C LEU A 18 -11.25 -14.53 -18.62
N ARG A 19 -10.02 -14.49 -19.17
CA ARG A 19 -9.05 -13.43 -18.85
C ARG A 19 -9.51 -12.05 -19.32
N LYS A 20 -10.11 -11.94 -20.51
CA LYS A 20 -10.72 -10.68 -20.99
C LYS A 20 -11.88 -10.24 -20.11
N GLU A 21 -12.73 -11.17 -19.69
CA GLU A 21 -13.83 -10.90 -18.76
C GLU A 21 -13.29 -10.41 -17.40
N MET A 22 -12.27 -11.07 -16.87
CA MET A 22 -11.59 -10.67 -15.63
C MET A 22 -10.94 -9.28 -15.74
N LEU A 23 -10.34 -8.94 -16.89
CA LEU A 23 -9.80 -7.59 -17.14
C LEU A 23 -10.92 -6.55 -17.11
N SER A 24 -12.03 -6.80 -17.81
CA SER A 24 -13.20 -5.90 -17.82
C SER A 24 -13.78 -5.69 -16.41
N ASN A 25 -13.87 -6.79 -15.64
CA ASN A 25 -14.28 -6.74 -14.24
C ASN A 25 -13.29 -5.92 -13.38
N THR A 26 -11.98 -6.12 -13.56
CA THR A 26 -10.93 -5.36 -12.86
C THR A 26 -11.05 -3.86 -13.14
N LEU A 27 -11.27 -3.46 -14.40
CA LEU A 27 -11.46 -2.05 -14.76
C LEU A 27 -12.71 -1.46 -14.09
N SER A 28 -13.78 -2.26 -13.96
CA SER A 28 -15.01 -1.85 -13.26
C SER A 28 -14.77 -1.68 -11.75
N ILE A 29 -14.02 -2.61 -11.13
CA ILE A 29 -13.60 -2.50 -9.72
C ILE A 29 -12.79 -1.22 -9.50
N LEU A 30 -11.81 -0.93 -10.38
CA LEU A 30 -11.01 0.29 -10.27
C LEU A 30 -11.85 1.56 -10.38
N ARG A 31 -12.85 1.58 -11.27
CA ARG A 31 -13.81 2.70 -11.38
C ARG A 31 -14.59 2.90 -10.07
N LEU A 32 -15.12 1.82 -9.49
CA LEU A 32 -15.86 1.88 -8.23
C LEU A 32 -14.96 2.29 -7.04
N LEU A 33 -13.71 1.81 -7.00
CA LEU A 33 -12.74 2.19 -5.98
C LEU A 33 -12.35 3.67 -6.07
N ASN A 34 -12.19 4.21 -7.28
CA ASN A 34 -11.91 5.63 -7.48
C ASN A 34 -13.09 6.50 -7.02
N GLU A 35 -14.32 6.10 -7.33
CA GLU A 35 -15.50 6.82 -6.87
C GLU A 35 -15.63 6.75 -5.34
N ARG A 36 -15.40 5.56 -4.76
CA ARG A 36 -15.35 5.40 -3.30
C ARG A 36 -14.27 6.27 -2.67
N ARG A 37 -13.09 6.41 -3.30
CA ARG A 37 -12.01 7.29 -2.83
C ARG A 37 -12.45 8.75 -2.82
N ARG A 38 -13.10 9.23 -3.89
CA ARG A 38 -13.64 10.60 -3.95
C ARG A 38 -14.58 10.87 -2.77
N ILE A 39 -15.54 9.97 -2.55
CA ILE A 39 -16.50 10.06 -1.44
C ILE A 39 -15.78 10.03 -0.08
N ALA A 40 -14.79 9.14 0.10
CA ALA A 40 -14.04 9.05 1.34
C ALA A 40 -13.26 10.34 1.65
N VAL A 41 -12.66 10.99 0.65
CA VAL A 41 -11.98 12.29 0.83
C VAL A 41 -12.98 13.38 1.24
N GLU A 42 -14.16 13.43 0.61
CA GLU A 42 -15.22 14.38 0.98
C GLU A 42 -15.71 14.15 2.42
N ILE A 43 -15.89 12.90 2.83
CA ILE A 43 -16.21 12.53 4.22
C ILE A 43 -15.09 12.99 5.17
N GLY A 44 -13.83 12.79 4.80
CA GLY A 44 -12.67 13.21 5.60
C GLY A 44 -12.69 14.70 5.88
N ARG A 45 -12.92 15.53 4.84
CA ARG A 45 -13.05 16.98 4.96
C ARG A 45 -14.22 17.39 5.87
N ALA A 46 -15.39 16.76 5.69
CA ALA A 46 -16.57 17.05 6.52
C ALA A 46 -16.39 16.64 7.99
N LYS A 47 -15.64 15.57 8.24
CA LYS A 47 -15.28 15.14 9.60
C LYS A 47 -14.28 16.09 10.25
N ALA A 48 -13.29 16.56 9.50
CA ALA A 48 -12.29 17.51 9.99
C ALA A 48 -12.95 18.82 10.46
N THR A 49 -13.91 19.36 9.69
CA THR A 49 -14.66 20.56 10.10
C THR A 49 -15.55 20.34 11.33
N SER A 50 -15.96 19.09 11.57
CA SER A 50 -16.88 18.74 12.66
C SER A 50 -16.16 18.11 13.88
N GLY A 51 -14.82 18.01 13.85
CA GLY A 51 -14.03 17.37 14.92
C GLY A 51 -14.30 15.86 15.08
N LEU A 52 -14.82 15.19 14.05
CA LEU A 52 -15.17 13.77 14.10
C LEU A 52 -13.97 12.87 13.77
N PRO A 53 -13.87 11.68 14.39
CA PRO A 53 -12.78 10.76 14.10
C PRO A 53 -12.90 10.15 12.70
N ALA A 54 -11.74 9.86 12.09
CA ALA A 54 -11.67 9.21 10.78
C ALA A 54 -12.35 7.82 10.78
N ARG A 55 -12.26 7.07 11.90
CA ARG A 55 -12.90 5.77 12.06
C ARG A 55 -14.03 5.82 13.08
N VAL A 56 -15.16 5.20 12.76
CA VAL A 56 -16.33 5.06 13.63
C VAL A 56 -16.78 3.58 13.58
N PRO A 57 -16.29 2.73 14.51
CA PRO A 57 -16.53 1.28 14.46
C PRO A 57 -18.01 0.90 14.40
N GLU A 58 -18.87 1.63 15.09
CA GLU A 58 -20.33 1.39 15.13
C GLU A 58 -20.97 1.60 13.75
N GLN A 59 -20.43 2.53 12.96
CA GLN A 59 -20.87 2.73 11.57
C GLN A 59 -20.43 1.59 10.67
N GLU A 60 -19.21 1.09 10.83
CA GLU A 60 -18.68 -0.05 10.08
C GLU A 60 -19.52 -1.31 10.37
N GLU A 61 -19.82 -1.56 11.64
CA GLU A 61 -20.67 -2.67 12.05
C GLU A 61 -22.10 -2.56 11.50
N ARG A 62 -22.68 -1.35 11.45
CA ARG A 62 -23.99 -1.12 10.80
C ARG A 62 -23.94 -1.47 9.32
N VAL A 63 -22.88 -1.10 8.61
CA VAL A 63 -22.71 -1.42 7.19
C VAL A 63 -22.56 -2.94 6.97
N ILE A 64 -21.75 -3.61 7.81
CA ILE A 64 -21.62 -5.09 7.76
C ILE A 64 -22.99 -5.74 7.95
N ARG A 65 -23.74 -5.33 8.97
CA ARG A 65 -25.10 -5.84 9.24
C ARG A 65 -26.07 -5.59 8.09
N GLN A 66 -25.99 -4.44 7.43
CA GLN A 66 -26.83 -4.13 6.26
C GLN A 66 -26.50 -4.97 5.03
N ILE A 67 -25.22 -5.30 4.82
CA ILE A 67 -24.81 -6.20 3.74
C ILE A 67 -25.35 -7.62 4.01
N GLY A 68 -25.31 -8.05 5.27
CA GLY A 68 -25.94 -9.29 5.73
C GLY A 68 -25.35 -10.54 5.08
N SER A 69 -24.04 -10.57 4.91
CA SER A 69 -23.31 -11.72 4.37
C SER A 69 -22.57 -12.43 5.49
N ASP A 70 -22.81 -13.73 5.64
CA ASP A 70 -22.10 -14.61 6.57
C ASP A 70 -20.81 -15.20 5.95
N ASP A 71 -20.47 -14.81 4.72
CA ASP A 71 -19.27 -15.28 4.04
C ASP A 71 -18.02 -14.57 4.61
N PRO A 72 -17.06 -15.31 5.20
CA PRO A 72 -15.84 -14.73 5.77
C PRO A 72 -14.98 -14.02 4.73
N VAL A 73 -15.04 -14.40 3.45
CA VAL A 73 -14.33 -13.73 2.36
C VAL A 73 -14.93 -12.34 2.13
N VAL A 74 -16.26 -12.26 2.06
CA VAL A 74 -16.97 -10.98 1.92
C VAL A 74 -16.70 -10.07 3.11
N ALA A 75 -16.73 -10.60 4.33
CA ALA A 75 -16.39 -9.85 5.53
C ALA A 75 -14.97 -9.27 5.49
N ARG A 76 -13.99 -10.09 5.07
CA ARG A 76 -12.59 -9.65 4.88
C ARG A 76 -12.49 -8.52 3.85
N ASP A 77 -13.16 -8.68 2.71
CA ASP A 77 -13.09 -7.70 1.62
C ASP A 77 -13.77 -6.38 2.00
N ILE A 78 -14.87 -6.42 2.76
CA ILE A 78 -15.50 -5.23 3.35
C ILE A 78 -14.56 -4.52 4.33
N ASN A 79 -13.89 -5.28 5.21
CA ASN A 79 -12.93 -4.71 6.14
C ASN A 79 -11.77 -4.02 5.41
N LEU A 80 -11.25 -4.63 4.33
CA LEU A 80 -10.25 -4.00 3.47
C LEU A 80 -10.77 -2.67 2.89
N LEU A 81 -12.03 -2.63 2.45
CA LEU A 81 -12.64 -1.38 1.95
C LEU A 81 -12.78 -0.32 3.05
N PHE A 82 -13.01 -0.68 4.31
CA PHE A 82 -13.01 0.27 5.43
C PHE A 82 -11.62 0.83 5.72
N GLU A 83 -10.59 -0.01 5.73
CA GLU A 83 -9.21 0.43 5.94
C GLU A 83 -8.76 1.40 4.84
N LEU A 84 -9.02 1.07 3.58
CA LEU A 84 -8.73 1.95 2.45
C LEU A 84 -9.46 3.30 2.58
N SER A 85 -10.74 3.27 2.96
CA SER A 85 -11.55 4.48 3.11
C SER A 85 -11.05 5.37 4.26
N THR A 86 -10.60 4.76 5.36
CA THR A 86 -10.02 5.48 6.50
C THR A 86 -8.68 6.11 6.13
N GLN A 87 -7.84 5.42 5.36
CA GLN A 87 -6.58 5.98 4.85
C GLN A 87 -6.83 7.16 3.90
N TRP A 88 -7.81 7.07 3.01
CA TRP A 88 -8.16 8.17 2.10
C TRP A 88 -8.73 9.38 2.83
N GLN A 89 -9.48 9.18 3.93
CA GLN A 89 -9.94 10.28 4.80
C GLN A 89 -8.78 11.03 5.47
N LYS A 90 -7.75 10.30 5.93
CA LYS A 90 -6.59 10.86 6.66
C LYS A 90 -5.63 11.66 5.79
N ARG A 91 -5.55 11.39 4.48
CA ARG A 91 -4.67 12.10 3.53
C ARG A 91 -5.04 13.58 3.32
N SER A 92 -6.09 14.07 3.97
CA SER A 92 -6.59 15.44 3.78
C SER A 92 -5.73 16.51 4.45
N ASP A 93 -5.09 16.23 5.61
CA ASP A 93 -4.57 17.32 6.46
C ASP A 93 -3.25 17.03 7.22
N ILE A 94 -2.53 15.95 6.91
CA ILE A 94 -1.22 15.69 7.55
C ILE A 94 -0.14 15.75 6.49
N SER A 95 0.54 16.90 6.41
CA SER A 95 1.86 16.99 5.81
C SER A 95 2.72 15.91 6.45
N ALA A 96 3.07 14.86 5.71
CA ALA A 96 4.03 13.88 6.22
C ALA A 96 5.27 14.66 6.70
N PRO A 97 5.87 14.27 7.84
CA PRO A 97 7.13 14.87 8.25
C PRO A 97 8.09 14.77 7.06
N ARG A 98 8.66 15.91 6.64
CA ARG A 98 9.57 15.96 5.48
C ARG A 98 10.84 15.16 5.73
N GLU A 99 11.18 14.94 6.99
CA GLU A 99 12.36 14.22 7.40
C GLU A 99 12.07 13.35 8.62
N VAL A 100 12.62 12.13 8.62
CA VAL A 100 12.57 11.21 9.76
C VAL A 100 13.96 10.69 10.04
N SER A 101 14.34 10.68 11.32
CA SER A 101 15.59 10.08 11.79
C SER A 101 15.31 9.03 12.87
N ILE A 102 15.88 7.83 12.70
CA ILE A 102 15.68 6.70 13.61
C ILE A 102 17.04 6.08 13.93
N SER A 103 17.43 6.03 15.20
CA SER A 103 18.65 5.36 15.65
C SER A 103 18.37 3.91 16.04
N GLY A 104 19.30 3.00 15.74
CA GLY A 104 19.14 1.58 16.08
C GLY A 104 20.30 0.71 15.60
N ASP A 105 20.17 -0.60 15.80
CA ASP A 105 21.11 -1.55 15.22
C ASP A 105 20.97 -1.61 13.69
N PRO A 106 22.05 -1.88 12.93
CA PRO A 106 22.00 -1.84 11.47
C PRO A 106 20.94 -2.75 10.84
N ALA A 107 20.77 -3.97 11.36
CA ALA A 107 19.81 -4.93 10.82
C ALA A 107 18.36 -4.47 11.07
N GLY A 108 18.07 -3.93 12.26
CA GLY A 108 16.79 -3.33 12.60
C GLY A 108 16.46 -2.12 11.71
N LEU A 109 17.44 -1.25 11.47
CA LEU A 109 17.26 -0.09 10.59
C LEU A 109 17.02 -0.50 9.13
N GLU A 110 17.75 -1.48 8.63
CA GLU A 110 17.50 -2.06 7.31
C GLU A 110 16.10 -2.67 7.20
N PHE A 111 15.66 -3.37 8.24
CA PHE A 111 14.32 -3.96 8.29
C PHE A 111 13.22 -2.88 8.27
N ILE A 112 13.39 -1.79 9.02
CA ILE A 112 12.48 -0.64 9.02
C ILE A 112 12.43 -0.02 7.63
N LEU A 113 13.59 0.20 7.01
CA LEU A 113 13.70 0.80 5.69
C LEU A 113 13.07 -0.07 4.60
N GLY A 114 13.28 -1.39 4.65
CA GLY A 114 12.60 -2.35 3.77
C GLY A 114 11.10 -2.35 3.97
N SER A 115 10.64 -2.21 5.21
CA SER A 115 9.21 -2.10 5.54
C SER A 115 8.56 -0.82 5.02
N LEU A 116 9.28 0.30 5.04
CA LEU A 116 8.82 1.58 4.49
C LEU A 116 8.74 1.55 2.96
N CYS A 117 9.72 0.90 2.33
CA CYS A 117 9.80 0.78 0.89
C CYS A 117 8.80 -0.25 0.33
N GLY A 118 8.51 -1.31 1.09
CA GLY A 118 7.73 -2.44 0.62
C GLY A 118 6.24 -2.14 0.45
N SER A 119 5.70 -2.47 -0.72
CA SER A 119 4.26 -2.46 -0.99
C SER A 119 3.92 -3.43 -2.13
N PRO A 120 2.69 -3.96 -2.20
CA PRO A 120 2.25 -4.79 -3.32
C PRO A 120 2.51 -4.12 -4.68
N GLY A 121 3.07 -4.89 -5.61
CA GLY A 121 3.37 -4.44 -6.98
C GLY A 121 4.67 -3.63 -7.13
N ARG A 122 5.41 -3.39 -6.04
CA ARG A 122 6.68 -2.67 -6.09
C ARG A 122 7.86 -3.61 -6.27
N ILE A 123 8.88 -3.14 -6.99
CA ILE A 123 10.10 -3.89 -7.27
C ILE A 123 11.29 -3.19 -6.61
N ALA A 124 12.13 -3.95 -5.91
CA ALA A 124 13.42 -3.47 -5.44
C ALA A 124 14.57 -4.26 -6.06
N GLU A 125 15.65 -3.56 -6.40
CA GLU A 125 16.96 -4.11 -6.70
C GLU A 125 17.78 -4.06 -5.41
N ASP A 126 17.91 -5.21 -4.74
CA ASP A 126 18.76 -5.43 -3.56
C ASP A 126 19.36 -6.84 -3.64
N THR A 127 20.30 -7.13 -2.74
CA THR A 127 20.83 -8.48 -2.52
C THR A 127 19.84 -9.30 -1.70
N GLU A 128 19.50 -10.51 -2.16
CA GLU A 128 18.65 -11.43 -1.40
C GLU A 128 19.31 -11.84 -0.07
N GLY A 129 18.48 -12.08 0.95
CA GLY A 129 18.96 -12.51 2.28
C GLY A 129 19.28 -11.37 3.26
N THR A 130 19.11 -10.11 2.86
CA THR A 130 19.29 -8.95 3.74
C THR A 130 18.05 -8.70 4.61
N ALA A 131 18.22 -7.94 5.70
CA ALA A 131 17.10 -7.52 6.55
C ALA A 131 16.13 -6.61 5.78
N PHE A 132 16.65 -5.74 4.90
CA PHE A 132 15.85 -4.94 3.98
C PHE A 132 14.99 -5.84 3.06
N ALA A 133 15.61 -6.78 2.34
CA ALA A 133 14.91 -7.63 1.39
C ALA A 133 13.81 -8.45 2.06
N SER A 134 14.10 -8.99 3.26
CA SER A 134 13.11 -9.72 4.07
C SER A 134 11.88 -8.87 4.38
N ALA A 135 12.09 -7.66 4.91
CA ALA A 135 10.99 -6.74 5.21
C ALA A 135 10.21 -6.30 3.96
N PHE A 136 10.92 -6.00 2.87
CA PHE A 136 10.32 -5.57 1.61
C PHE A 136 9.40 -6.65 1.02
N LEU A 137 9.84 -7.91 1.03
CA LEU A 137 9.06 -9.07 0.60
C LEU A 137 7.85 -9.30 1.52
N MET A 138 8.02 -9.19 2.85
CA MET A 138 6.91 -9.33 3.81
C MET A 138 5.79 -8.30 3.60
N LYS A 139 6.11 -7.13 3.02
CA LYS A 139 5.13 -6.11 2.65
C LYS A 139 4.55 -6.27 1.24
N GLY A 140 4.84 -7.38 0.57
CA GLY A 140 4.31 -7.72 -0.75
C GLY A 140 5.09 -7.12 -1.92
N GLY A 141 6.27 -6.54 -1.66
CA GLY A 141 7.20 -6.16 -2.72
C GLY A 141 7.87 -7.37 -3.35
N HIS A 142 8.56 -7.17 -4.46
CA HIS A 142 9.36 -8.20 -5.15
C HIS A 142 10.81 -7.75 -5.32
N ILE A 143 11.75 -8.68 -5.12
CA ILE A 143 13.16 -8.44 -5.44
C ILE A 143 13.42 -8.86 -6.88
N SER A 144 13.87 -7.92 -7.71
CA SER A 144 14.25 -8.17 -9.10
C SER A 144 15.07 -7.01 -9.63
N ARG A 145 15.51 -7.08 -10.89
CA ARG A 145 16.23 -5.98 -11.52
C ARG A 145 15.29 -4.78 -11.72
N ALA A 146 15.55 -3.69 -11.02
CA ALA A 146 14.77 -2.45 -11.13
C ALA A 146 14.87 -1.88 -12.56
N ARG A 147 13.73 -1.49 -13.13
CA ARG A 147 13.63 -0.83 -14.45
C ARG A 147 13.01 0.56 -14.29
N GLY A 148 13.53 1.55 -15.00
CA GLY A 148 13.04 2.94 -14.94
C GLY A 148 13.90 3.81 -14.03
N ASN A 149 13.28 4.80 -13.37
CA ASN A 149 13.96 5.76 -12.49
C ASN A 149 13.74 5.36 -11.01
N PRO A 150 14.66 4.57 -10.42
CA PRO A 150 14.48 4.08 -9.06
C PRO A 150 14.64 5.19 -8.01
N VAL A 151 14.01 4.97 -6.87
CA VAL A 151 14.35 5.65 -5.62
C VAL A 151 15.62 5.01 -5.08
N LEU A 152 16.65 5.82 -4.85
CA LEU A 152 17.92 5.34 -4.31
C LEU A 152 17.85 5.29 -2.79
N VAL A 153 18.24 4.14 -2.23
CA VAL A 153 18.38 3.91 -0.80
C VAL A 153 19.82 3.50 -0.54
N CYS A 154 20.49 4.16 0.40
CA CYS A 154 21.91 3.97 0.67
C CYS A 154 22.12 3.38 2.05
N ILE A 155 22.97 2.36 2.16
CA ILE A 155 23.30 1.69 3.41
C ILE A 155 24.81 1.68 3.52
N GLY A 156 25.35 2.26 4.60
CA GLY A 156 26.78 2.27 4.88
C GLY A 156 27.54 3.50 4.37
N SER A 157 26.96 4.33 3.49
CA SER A 157 27.62 5.53 2.99
C SER A 157 26.75 6.78 2.87
N GLY A 158 27.38 7.93 3.14
CA GLY A 158 26.83 9.27 2.99
C GLY A 158 26.83 9.77 1.54
N ARG A 159 26.31 8.97 0.61
CA ARG A 159 26.18 9.40 -0.78
C ARG A 159 25.12 10.49 -0.89
N GLN A 160 25.43 11.54 -1.65
CA GLN A 160 24.43 12.54 -2.01
C GLN A 160 23.40 11.96 -2.98
N GLY A 161 22.13 12.34 -2.82
CA GLY A 161 21.04 11.96 -3.73
C GLY A 161 20.29 10.67 -3.36
N CYS A 162 20.51 10.12 -2.16
CA CYS A 162 19.71 9.03 -1.63
C CYS A 162 18.42 9.58 -0.98
N ALA A 163 17.28 8.93 -1.23
CA ALA A 163 16.02 9.31 -0.58
C ALA A 163 15.99 8.90 0.90
N ALA A 164 16.74 7.85 1.24
CA ALA A 164 17.09 7.46 2.59
C ALA A 164 18.53 6.95 2.65
N GLU A 165 19.18 7.19 3.79
CA GLU A 165 20.51 6.67 4.12
C GLU A 165 20.53 6.04 5.52
N ILE A 166 21.23 4.91 5.68
CA ILE A 166 21.64 4.41 6.99
C ILE A 166 23.13 4.71 7.16
N ARG A 167 23.45 5.61 8.10
CA ARG A 167 24.82 6.01 8.44
C ARG A 167 24.98 6.11 9.96
N ASP A 168 26.10 5.63 10.48
CA ASP A 168 26.47 5.75 11.90
C ASP A 168 25.38 5.26 12.89
N GLY A 169 24.67 4.19 12.52
CA GLY A 169 23.59 3.64 13.35
C GLY A 169 22.31 4.49 13.35
N VAL A 170 22.13 5.36 12.35
CA VAL A 170 20.95 6.19 12.16
C VAL A 170 20.43 6.05 10.73
N LEU A 171 19.14 5.79 10.61
CA LEU A 171 18.38 5.92 9.36
C LEU A 171 17.91 7.36 9.23
N HIS A 172 18.34 8.06 8.18
CA HIS A 172 17.83 9.35 7.74
C HIS A 172 16.97 9.15 6.49
N ALA A 173 15.77 9.72 6.46
CA ALA A 173 14.88 9.68 5.31
C ALA A 173 14.38 11.08 4.98
N GLU A 174 14.75 11.60 3.81
CA GLU A 174 14.46 12.98 3.34
C GLU A 174 13.31 13.03 2.32
N ASP A 175 13.02 11.92 1.64
CA ASP A 175 11.93 11.82 0.65
C ASP A 175 11.00 10.65 0.98
N LEU A 176 10.21 10.80 2.04
CA LEU A 176 9.23 9.78 2.44
C LEU A 176 8.17 9.50 1.36
N GLU A 177 7.81 10.51 0.54
CA GLU A 177 6.85 10.30 -0.55
C GLU A 177 7.43 9.41 -1.65
N GLY A 178 8.68 9.65 -2.05
CA GLY A 178 9.41 8.77 -2.96
C GLY A 178 9.58 7.37 -2.36
N LEU A 179 10.02 7.28 -1.11
CA LEU A 179 10.23 6.00 -0.41
C LEU A 179 8.96 5.19 -0.26
N THR A 180 7.78 5.79 -0.21
CA THR A 180 6.49 5.08 -0.08
C THR A 180 5.68 5.01 -1.37
N SER A 181 6.23 5.55 -2.48
CA SER A 181 5.54 5.57 -3.77
C SER A 181 5.39 4.16 -4.36
N PRO A 182 4.17 3.68 -4.65
CA PRO A 182 3.95 2.34 -5.17
C PRO A 182 4.41 2.17 -6.63
N THR A 183 4.71 3.26 -7.34
CA THR A 183 5.02 3.24 -8.78
C THR A 183 6.50 3.32 -9.10
N ARG A 184 7.33 3.73 -8.15
CA ARG A 184 8.77 3.86 -8.37
C ARG A 184 9.50 2.64 -7.80
N PRO A 185 10.32 1.94 -8.59
CA PRO A 185 11.13 0.87 -8.04
C PRO A 185 12.15 1.44 -7.06
N VAL A 186 12.72 0.58 -6.23
CA VAL A 186 13.77 0.94 -5.27
C VAL A 186 15.08 0.31 -5.73
N ARG A 187 16.19 1.02 -5.57
CA ARG A 187 17.52 0.45 -5.73
C ARG A 187 18.29 0.68 -4.43
N VAL A 188 18.73 -0.42 -3.84
CA VAL A 188 19.56 -0.41 -2.64
C VAL A 188 21.02 -0.39 -3.06
N VAL A 189 21.76 0.58 -2.53
CA VAL A 189 23.20 0.74 -2.71
C VAL A 189 23.85 0.46 -1.38
N ARG A 190 24.69 -0.59 -1.33
CA ARG A 190 25.44 -1.00 -0.15
C ARG A 190 26.91 -0.70 -0.40
N GLU A 191 27.57 -0.03 0.53
CA GLU A 191 29.01 0.27 0.50
C GLU A 191 29.69 -0.18 1.80
#